data_AF-A0A928LQ88-F1
#
_entry.id   AF-A0A928LQ88-F1
#
_cell.length_a   1.000
_cell.length_b   1.000
_cell.length_c   1.000
_cell.angle_alpha   90.00
_cell.angle_beta   90.00
_cell.angle_gamma   90.00
#
_symmetry.space_group_name_H-M   'P 1'
#
loop_
_entity.id
_entity.type
_entity.pdbx_description
1 polymer ?
#
loop_
_entity_poly.entity_id
_entity_poly.type
_entity_poly.pdbx_seq_one_letter_code
_entity_poly.pdbx_strand_id
1 'polypeptide(L)'
;MSTTQRSTALYPHPFSRDYWRDAAAELKDIRMLVVTALLIALRIALKPFAIYIGPQMAIQTATLATALGAMIFGPVLAIPAAIISDTIGFMIFPTGDYFLPFMLTEIASTMFYALCLYRAKPSATRVIIARFLICFVVNVVLQQLIFAWQYTYMGNPDKAKDTITGIMTVARIFKNLFFFPIEAVVITLFLKVLVPVSTRMKLTYSSGDLHFSAKQIIALVLLVVVGVGSAIGYLTYRYEGTSRSADYTDAQRIEANKEKTQLVLDKTDEWEGETIVCIVDSAFRPMFGEETDYTVSVYILNQDILDAAVEKTKNDKTPYTMDTIWKYSKSGPSKDPYGTLTKVATVTFTEVEDTGEILEWNIKVKQPQAK
;
A
#
# COMPACT_ATOMS: atom_id res chain seq x y z
N MET A 1 -51.31 -15.38 3.34
CA MET A 1 -49.84 -15.16 3.33
C MET A 1 -49.19 -16.52 3.18
N SER A 2 -48.71 -16.89 1.99
CA SER A 2 -47.96 -18.14 1.85
C SER A 2 -46.59 -17.94 2.49
N THR A 3 -46.42 -18.47 3.71
CA THR A 3 -45.12 -18.68 4.34
C THR A 3 -44.37 -19.72 3.51
N THR A 4 -43.77 -19.30 2.41
CA THR A 4 -42.80 -20.10 1.66
C THR A 4 -41.66 -20.36 2.64
N GLN A 5 -41.59 -21.57 3.21
CA GLN A 5 -40.52 -21.94 4.13
C GLN A 5 -39.18 -21.69 3.44
N ARG A 6 -38.36 -20.84 4.06
CA ARG A 6 -37.04 -20.48 3.54
C ARG A 6 -36.17 -21.74 3.53
N SER A 7 -35.64 -22.08 2.36
CA SER A 7 -34.71 -23.19 2.19
C SER A 7 -33.56 -23.05 3.19
N THR A 8 -33.33 -24.09 4.00
CA THR A 8 -32.18 -24.21 4.92
C THR A 8 -31.06 -25.08 4.32
N ALA A 9 -31.14 -25.33 3.00
CA ALA A 9 -30.18 -26.18 2.30
C ALA A 9 -28.76 -25.63 2.42
N LEU A 10 -27.83 -26.53 2.71
CA LEU A 10 -26.40 -26.25 2.70
C LEU A 10 -25.80 -26.73 1.39
N TYR A 11 -24.89 -25.94 0.84
CA TYR A 11 -24.22 -26.22 -0.42
C TYR A 11 -22.73 -26.50 -0.19
N PRO A 12 -22.18 -27.60 -0.75
CA PRO A 12 -20.76 -27.90 -0.63
C PRO A 12 -19.90 -26.93 -1.44
N HIS A 13 -20.40 -26.43 -2.57
CA HIS A 13 -19.69 -25.55 -3.51
C HIS A 13 -20.65 -24.54 -4.17
N PRO A 14 -20.14 -23.41 -4.70
CA PRO A 14 -20.97 -22.37 -5.33
C PRO A 14 -21.48 -22.71 -6.74
N PHE A 15 -21.07 -23.85 -7.32
CA PHE A 15 -21.43 -24.23 -8.70
C PHE A 15 -22.85 -24.83 -8.87
N SER A 16 -23.73 -24.71 -7.87
CA SER A 16 -25.10 -25.22 -7.98
C SER A 16 -26.08 -24.11 -8.37
N ARG A 17 -27.07 -24.44 -9.21
CA ARG A 17 -28.13 -23.49 -9.58
C ARG A 17 -28.96 -23.06 -8.37
N ASP A 18 -29.25 -23.98 -7.47
CA ASP A 18 -30.04 -23.71 -6.26
C ASP A 18 -29.31 -22.76 -5.30
N TYR A 19 -27.97 -22.84 -5.21
CA TYR A 19 -27.17 -21.90 -4.43
C TYR A 19 -27.38 -20.45 -4.89
N TRP A 20 -27.32 -20.21 -6.21
CA TRP A 20 -27.51 -18.87 -6.77
C TRP A 20 -28.97 -18.42 -6.70
N ARG A 21 -29.93 -19.33 -6.85
CA ARG A 21 -31.36 -19.02 -6.65
C ARG A 21 -31.62 -18.55 -5.22
N ASP A 22 -31.09 -19.29 -4.24
CA ASP A 22 -31.21 -18.96 -2.83
C ASP A 22 -30.48 -17.65 -2.48
N ALA A 23 -29.29 -17.42 -3.04
CA ALA A 23 -28.55 -16.16 -2.88
C ALA A 23 -29.30 -14.96 -3.49
N ALA A 24 -29.94 -15.12 -4.64
CA ALA A 24 -30.73 -14.06 -5.27
C ALA A 24 -32.03 -13.77 -4.49
N ALA A 25 -32.59 -14.76 -3.80
CA ALA A 25 -33.76 -14.56 -2.94
C ALA A 25 -33.46 -13.63 -1.75
N GLU A 26 -32.21 -13.58 -1.30
CA GLU A 26 -31.77 -12.70 -0.19
C GLU A 26 -32.02 -11.22 -0.49
N LEU A 27 -31.92 -10.79 -1.76
CA LEU A 27 -32.21 -9.40 -2.18
C LEU A 27 -33.66 -8.98 -1.92
N LYS A 28 -34.59 -9.94 -1.86
CA LYS A 28 -36.02 -9.68 -1.67
C LYS A 28 -36.44 -9.80 -0.21
N ASP A 29 -35.57 -10.30 0.66
CA ASP A 29 -35.86 -10.48 2.08
C ASP A 29 -35.51 -9.20 2.86
N ILE A 30 -36.55 -8.49 3.32
CA ILE A 30 -36.43 -7.26 4.10
C ILE A 30 -35.53 -7.47 5.33
N ARG A 31 -35.64 -8.62 6.00
CA ARG A 31 -34.82 -8.91 7.19
C ARG A 31 -33.35 -8.93 6.83
N MET A 32 -33.02 -9.47 5.66
CA MET A 32 -31.65 -9.61 5.18
C MET A 32 -31.09 -8.28 4.70
N LEU A 33 -31.92 -7.44 4.07
CA LEU A 33 -31.55 -6.07 3.73
C LEU A 33 -31.20 -5.25 4.99
N VAL A 34 -32.02 -5.32 6.04
CA VAL A 34 -31.76 -4.62 7.31
C VAL A 34 -30.48 -5.12 7.98
N VAL A 35 -30.30 -6.45 8.08
CA VAL A 35 -29.07 -7.04 8.63
C VAL A 35 -27.84 -6.64 7.82
N THR A 36 -27.95 -6.61 6.49
CA THR A 36 -26.88 -6.17 5.60
C THR A 36 -26.51 -4.72 5.86
N ALA A 37 -27.50 -3.83 5.99
CA ALA A 37 -27.26 -2.42 6.33
C ALA A 37 -26.53 -2.25 7.68
N LEU A 38 -26.92 -3.01 8.70
CA LEU A 38 -26.25 -3.01 10.00
C LEU A 38 -24.80 -3.52 9.93
N LEU A 39 -24.54 -4.54 9.11
CA LEU A 39 -23.19 -5.08 8.92
C LEU A 39 -22.30 -4.14 8.10
N ILE A 40 -22.87 -3.42 7.13
CA ILE A 40 -22.19 -2.32 6.42
C ILE A 40 -21.80 -1.22 7.41
N ALA A 41 -22.73 -0.80 8.28
CA ALA A 41 -22.47 0.21 9.29
C ALA A 41 -21.37 -0.26 10.26
N LEU A 42 -21.42 -1.52 10.70
CA LEU A 42 -20.38 -2.11 11.54
C LEU A 42 -19.01 -2.15 10.84
N ARG A 43 -18.94 -2.57 9.56
CA ARG A 43 -17.69 -2.56 8.78
C ARG A 43 -17.08 -1.16 8.75
N ILE A 44 -17.89 -0.14 8.46
CA ILE A 44 -17.43 1.25 8.40
C ILE A 44 -16.94 1.73 9.77
N ALA A 45 -17.70 1.43 10.84
CA ALA A 45 -17.33 1.79 12.20
C ALA A 45 -16.02 1.12 12.66
N LEU A 46 -15.69 -0.06 12.12
CA LEU A 46 -14.45 -0.77 12.42
C LEU A 46 -13.22 -0.23 11.68
N LYS A 47 -13.38 0.54 10.59
CA LYS A 47 -12.24 1.05 9.79
C LYS A 47 -11.17 1.79 10.62
N PRO A 48 -11.51 2.69 11.57
CA PRO A 48 -10.51 3.40 12.38
C PRO A 48 -9.76 2.51 13.37
N PHE A 49 -10.35 1.38 13.76
CA PHE A 49 -9.78 0.45 14.74
C PHE A 49 -8.80 -0.53 14.09
N ALA A 50 -8.06 -0.10 13.07
CA ALA A 50 -7.01 -0.90 12.46
C ALA A 50 -5.84 -1.04 13.44
N ILE A 51 -5.31 -2.26 13.58
CA ILE A 51 -4.18 -2.53 14.47
C ILE A 51 -2.90 -2.37 13.67
N TYR A 52 -2.18 -1.27 13.88
CA TYR A 52 -0.93 -0.97 13.20
C TYR A 52 0.23 -1.74 13.84
N ILE A 53 0.94 -2.51 13.01
CA ILE A 53 2.14 -3.27 13.40
C ILE A 53 3.41 -2.56 12.88
N GLY A 54 3.28 -1.71 11.86
CA GLY A 54 4.37 -0.90 11.34
C GLY A 54 3.90 0.13 10.29
N PRO A 55 4.83 0.89 9.68
CA PRO A 55 4.51 1.86 8.65
C PRO A 55 3.77 1.18 7.48
N GLN A 56 2.54 1.62 7.22
CA GLN A 56 1.63 1.03 6.22
C GLN A 56 1.29 -0.45 6.45
N MET A 57 1.55 -1.03 7.63
CA MET A 57 1.22 -2.42 7.95
C MET A 57 0.19 -2.48 9.08
N ALA A 58 -1.05 -2.83 8.73
CA ALA A 58 -2.14 -2.90 9.69
C ALA A 58 -3.06 -4.09 9.43
N ILE A 59 -3.52 -4.72 10.52
CA ILE A 59 -4.61 -5.68 10.48
C ILE A 59 -5.92 -4.89 10.44
N GLN A 60 -6.65 -5.02 9.33
CA GLN A 60 -7.91 -4.31 9.14
C GLN A 60 -9.06 -5.04 9.85
N THR A 61 -9.49 -4.54 11.00
CA THR A 61 -10.61 -5.12 11.78
C THR A 61 -11.94 -5.07 11.04
N ALA A 62 -12.10 -4.14 10.09
CA ALA A 62 -13.24 -4.09 9.17
C ALA A 62 -13.46 -5.40 8.39
N THR A 63 -12.40 -6.15 8.11
CA THR A 63 -12.48 -7.45 7.41
C THR A 63 -13.28 -8.49 8.19
N LEU A 64 -13.35 -8.38 9.52
CA LEU A 64 -14.13 -9.27 10.37
C LEU A 64 -15.63 -9.10 10.10
N ALA A 65 -16.10 -7.85 10.06
CA ALA A 65 -17.48 -7.54 9.70
C ALA A 65 -17.80 -7.93 8.26
N THR A 66 -16.87 -7.73 7.32
CA THR A 66 -17.03 -8.18 5.93
C THR A 66 -17.20 -9.70 5.84
N ALA A 67 -16.35 -10.48 6.51
CA ALA A 67 -16.43 -11.94 6.48
C ALA A 67 -17.74 -12.46 7.09
N LEU A 68 -18.17 -11.90 8.22
CA LEU A 68 -19.46 -12.23 8.85
C LEU A 68 -20.63 -11.86 7.95
N GLY A 69 -20.63 -10.65 7.38
CA GLY A 69 -21.65 -10.18 6.45
C GLY A 69 -21.77 -11.07 5.24
N ALA A 70 -20.66 -11.34 4.56
CA ALA A 70 -20.61 -12.17 3.38
C ALA A 70 -21.12 -13.60 3.64
N MET A 71 -20.84 -14.17 4.82
CA MET A 71 -21.37 -15.46 5.25
C MET A 71 -22.90 -15.44 5.44
N ILE A 72 -23.47 -14.29 5.84
CA ILE A 72 -24.90 -14.13 6.13
C ILE A 72 -25.68 -13.79 4.85
N PHE A 73 -25.33 -12.69 4.16
CA PHE A 73 -26.12 -12.16 3.03
C PHE A 73 -25.79 -12.79 1.67
N GLY A 74 -24.68 -13.52 1.57
CA GLY A 74 -24.32 -14.27 0.37
C GLY A 74 -23.82 -13.45 -0.82
N PRO A 75 -23.47 -14.11 -1.92
CA PRO A 75 -22.65 -13.50 -2.99
C PRO A 75 -23.40 -12.44 -3.81
N VAL A 76 -24.74 -12.50 -3.86
CA VAL A 76 -25.53 -11.55 -4.64
C VAL A 76 -25.70 -10.23 -3.90
N LEU A 77 -26.04 -10.26 -2.60
CA LEU A 77 -26.07 -9.05 -1.76
C LEU A 77 -24.68 -8.49 -1.44
N ALA A 78 -23.63 -9.32 -1.53
CA ALA A 78 -22.25 -8.88 -1.35
C ALA A 78 -21.86 -7.73 -2.27
N ILE A 79 -22.34 -7.74 -3.53
CA ILE A 79 -21.98 -6.73 -4.53
C ILE A 79 -22.49 -5.33 -4.13
N PRO A 80 -23.82 -5.11 -3.98
CA PRO A 80 -24.31 -3.79 -3.55
C PRO A 80 -23.81 -3.43 -2.15
N ALA A 81 -23.66 -4.39 -1.23
CA ALA A 81 -23.13 -4.13 0.10
C ALA A 81 -21.69 -3.58 0.06
N ALA A 82 -20.82 -4.19 -0.76
CA ALA A 82 -19.46 -3.74 -0.97
C ALA A 82 -19.40 -2.35 -1.61
N ILE A 83 -20.19 -2.10 -2.66
CA ILE A 83 -20.27 -0.80 -3.35
C ILE A 83 -20.65 0.32 -2.36
N ILE A 84 -21.71 0.09 -1.58
CA ILE A 84 -22.22 1.06 -0.61
C ILE A 84 -21.18 1.29 0.49
N SER A 85 -20.61 0.20 1.03
CA SER A 85 -19.66 0.29 2.13
C SER A 85 -18.33 0.92 1.73
N ASP A 86 -17.89 0.73 0.48
CA ASP A 86 -16.71 1.42 -0.06
C ASP A 86 -16.98 2.93 -0.20
N THR A 87 -18.07 3.27 -0.89
CA THR A 87 -18.46 4.66 -1.17
C THR A 87 -18.69 5.46 0.12
N ILE A 88 -19.54 4.99 1.03
CA ILE A 88 -19.81 5.67 2.30
C ILE A 88 -18.56 5.67 3.18
N GLY A 89 -17.82 4.55 3.19
CA GLY A 89 -16.61 4.44 3.97
C GLY A 89 -15.54 5.45 3.54
N PHE A 90 -15.45 5.76 2.24
CA PHE A 90 -14.58 6.82 1.73
C PHE A 90 -15.11 8.22 2.07
N MET A 91 -16.42 8.46 1.97
CA MET A 91 -17.00 9.76 2.34
C MET A 91 -16.76 10.14 3.81
N ILE A 92 -16.79 9.16 4.71
CA ILE A 92 -16.58 9.38 6.15
C ILE A 92 -15.09 9.44 6.49
N PHE A 93 -14.28 8.58 5.89
CA PHE A 93 -12.84 8.50 6.12
C PHE A 93 -12.07 8.67 4.80
N PRO A 94 -11.99 9.90 4.27
CA PRO A 94 -11.35 10.15 2.99
C PRO A 94 -9.84 9.90 3.10
N THR A 95 -9.32 9.05 2.23
CA THR A 95 -7.88 8.76 2.12
C THR A 95 -7.41 9.11 0.71
N GLY A 96 -7.11 10.40 0.50
CA GLY A 96 -6.72 10.92 -0.83
C GLY A 96 -7.89 10.95 -1.81
N ASP A 97 -7.57 10.89 -3.11
CA ASP A 97 -8.58 10.97 -4.18
C ASP A 97 -9.35 9.66 -4.35
N TYR A 98 -10.67 9.76 -4.51
CA TYR A 98 -11.51 8.60 -4.80
C TYR A 98 -11.31 8.13 -6.24
N PHE A 99 -10.62 7.02 -6.41
CA PHE A 99 -10.53 6.34 -7.70
C PHE A 99 -11.48 5.15 -7.74
N LEU A 100 -12.61 5.32 -8.43
CA LEU A 100 -13.75 4.39 -8.47
C LEU A 100 -13.34 2.91 -8.71
N PRO A 101 -12.37 2.58 -9.56
CA PRO A 101 -11.95 1.19 -9.75
C PRO A 101 -11.46 0.47 -8.48
N PHE A 102 -10.99 1.17 -7.43
CA PHE A 102 -10.63 0.52 -6.15
C PHE A 102 -11.81 -0.19 -5.48
N MET A 103 -13.05 0.27 -5.72
CA MET A 103 -14.26 -0.39 -5.25
C MET A 103 -14.33 -1.87 -5.70
N LEU A 104 -13.77 -2.20 -6.87
CA LEU A 104 -13.71 -3.58 -7.38
C LEU A 104 -12.95 -4.52 -6.44
N THR A 105 -11.96 -4.00 -5.70
CA THR A 105 -11.23 -4.79 -4.69
C THR A 105 -12.12 -5.15 -3.50
N GLU A 106 -13.00 -4.24 -3.07
CA GLU A 106 -13.94 -4.50 -1.99
C GLU A 106 -15.03 -5.48 -2.41
N ILE A 107 -15.56 -5.33 -3.64
CA ILE A 107 -16.52 -6.26 -4.22
C ILE A 107 -15.91 -7.66 -4.29
N ALA A 108 -14.72 -7.80 -4.88
CA ALA A 108 -14.05 -9.08 -5.02
C ALA A 108 -13.74 -9.72 -3.66
N SER A 109 -13.25 -8.94 -2.68
CA SER A 109 -12.97 -9.44 -1.33
C SER A 109 -14.23 -9.99 -0.64
N THR A 110 -15.31 -9.22 -0.66
CA THR A 110 -16.58 -9.61 -0.06
C THR A 110 -17.18 -10.83 -0.77
N MET A 111 -17.05 -10.90 -2.10
CA MET A 111 -17.50 -12.03 -2.90
C MET A 111 -16.74 -13.31 -2.56
N PHE A 112 -15.40 -13.29 -2.42
CA PHE A 112 -14.65 -14.49 -2.05
C PHE A 112 -15.05 -15.05 -0.69
N TYR A 113 -15.28 -14.19 0.31
CA TYR A 113 -15.86 -14.62 1.57
C TYR A 113 -17.24 -15.24 1.38
N ALA A 114 -18.11 -14.60 0.60
CA ALA A 114 -19.46 -15.09 0.37
C ALA A 114 -19.45 -16.46 -0.32
N LEU A 115 -18.68 -16.61 -1.40
CA LEU A 115 -18.55 -17.86 -2.15
C LEU A 115 -18.03 -19.02 -1.31
N CYS A 116 -17.17 -18.75 -0.32
CA CYS A 116 -16.58 -19.78 0.53
C CYS A 116 -17.44 -20.12 1.75
N LEU A 117 -18.15 -19.14 2.32
CA LEU A 117 -18.79 -19.23 3.64
C LEU A 117 -20.33 -19.23 3.59
N TYR A 118 -20.96 -18.65 2.56
CA TYR A 118 -22.43 -18.56 2.48
C TYR A 118 -23.07 -19.93 2.29
N ARG A 119 -24.08 -20.23 3.12
CA ARG A 119 -24.82 -21.51 3.14
C ARG A 119 -23.93 -22.75 3.08
N ALA A 120 -22.71 -22.65 3.61
CA ALA A 120 -21.79 -23.75 3.76
C ALA A 120 -21.67 -24.13 5.24
N LYS A 121 -21.18 -25.33 5.54
CA LYS A 121 -20.74 -25.66 6.91
C LYS A 121 -19.50 -24.81 7.22
N PRO A 122 -19.53 -23.89 8.20
CA PRO A 122 -18.35 -23.11 8.56
C PRO A 122 -17.19 -24.02 8.97
N SER A 123 -15.99 -23.76 8.44
CA SER A 123 -14.78 -24.49 8.81
C SER A 123 -13.55 -23.59 8.66
N ALA A 124 -12.51 -23.87 9.45
CA ALA A 124 -11.24 -23.15 9.35
C ALA A 124 -10.66 -23.24 7.92
N THR A 125 -10.80 -24.39 7.25
CA THR A 125 -10.34 -24.59 5.87
C THR A 125 -10.96 -23.59 4.90
N ARG A 126 -12.28 -23.36 4.99
CA ARG A 126 -12.98 -22.42 4.10
C ARG A 126 -12.54 -20.98 4.34
N VAL A 127 -12.28 -20.61 5.60
CA VAL A 127 -11.75 -19.29 5.96
C VAL A 127 -10.33 -19.09 5.41
N ILE A 128 -9.45 -20.10 5.58
CA ILE A 128 -8.09 -20.09 5.05
C ILE A 128 -8.11 -19.95 3.51
N ILE A 129 -8.95 -20.72 2.81
CA ILE A 129 -9.08 -20.64 1.34
C ILE A 129 -9.61 -19.26 0.92
N ALA A 130 -10.66 -18.76 1.56
CA ALA A 130 -11.21 -17.44 1.24
C ALA A 130 -10.14 -16.35 1.42
N ARG A 131 -9.44 -16.36 2.56
CA ARG A 131 -8.40 -15.38 2.84
C ARG A 131 -7.23 -15.50 1.84
N PHE A 132 -6.86 -16.73 1.45
CA PHE A 132 -5.79 -16.96 0.48
C PHE A 132 -6.15 -16.39 -0.89
N LEU A 133 -7.35 -16.67 -1.37
CA LEU A 133 -7.85 -16.14 -2.64
C LEU A 133 -7.89 -14.62 -2.63
N ILE A 134 -8.31 -14.00 -1.53
CA ILE A 134 -8.32 -12.53 -1.43
C ILE A 134 -6.89 -11.98 -1.39
N CYS A 135 -5.99 -12.57 -0.60
CA CYS A 135 -4.58 -12.16 -0.58
C CYS A 135 -3.93 -12.23 -1.97
N PHE A 136 -4.15 -13.34 -2.69
CA PHE A 136 -3.53 -13.56 -3.99
C PHE A 136 -4.25 -12.79 -5.11
N VAL A 137 -5.54 -13.07 -5.32
CA VAL A 137 -6.31 -12.51 -6.45
C VAL A 137 -6.61 -11.04 -6.25
N VAL A 138 -6.99 -10.63 -5.04
CA VAL A 138 -7.41 -9.24 -4.81
C VAL A 138 -6.22 -8.37 -4.47
N ASN A 139 -5.47 -8.68 -3.41
CA ASN A 139 -4.44 -7.79 -2.91
C ASN A 139 -3.17 -7.80 -3.76
N VAL A 140 -2.80 -8.96 -4.33
CA VAL A 140 -1.60 -9.08 -5.18
C VAL A 140 -1.92 -8.80 -6.65
N VAL A 141 -2.99 -9.36 -7.21
CA VAL A 141 -3.27 -9.20 -8.65
C VAL A 141 -4.13 -7.96 -8.92
N LEU A 142 -5.40 -7.96 -8.49
CA LEU A 142 -6.37 -6.94 -8.88
C LEU A 142 -5.97 -5.54 -8.39
N GLN A 143 -5.54 -5.41 -7.14
CA GLN A 143 -5.16 -4.13 -6.56
C GLN A 143 -3.96 -3.51 -7.30
N GLN A 144 -3.01 -4.32 -7.75
CA GLN A 144 -1.87 -3.84 -8.54
C GLN A 144 -2.27 -3.35 -9.92
N LEU A 145 -3.16 -4.08 -10.59
CA LEU A 145 -3.70 -3.65 -11.88
C LEU A 145 -4.45 -2.32 -11.75
N ILE A 146 -5.19 -2.12 -10.66
CA ILE A 146 -5.89 -0.87 -10.39
C ILE A 146 -4.93 0.28 -10.11
N PHE A 147 -3.87 0.06 -9.31
CA PHE A 147 -2.84 1.09 -9.11
C PHE A 147 -2.15 1.46 -10.42
N ALA A 148 -1.80 0.49 -11.26
CA ALA A 148 -1.19 0.76 -12.56
C ALA A 148 -2.14 1.53 -13.49
N TRP A 149 -3.43 1.22 -13.46
CA TRP A 149 -4.45 1.99 -14.16
C TRP A 149 -4.52 3.43 -13.63
N GLN A 150 -4.54 3.62 -12.30
CA GLN A 150 -4.55 4.95 -11.69
C GLN A 150 -3.34 5.78 -12.12
N TYR A 151 -2.12 5.23 -12.08
CA TYR A 151 -0.91 5.95 -12.51
C TYR A 151 -0.93 6.30 -13.99
N THR A 152 -1.44 5.41 -14.84
CA THR A 152 -1.60 5.68 -16.27
C THR A 152 -2.60 6.81 -16.49
N TYR A 153 -3.73 6.79 -15.78
CA TYR A 153 -4.76 7.82 -15.83
C TYR A 153 -4.24 9.19 -15.35
N MET A 154 -3.38 9.20 -14.34
CA MET A 154 -2.68 10.39 -13.82
C MET A 154 -1.51 10.85 -14.71
N GLY A 155 -1.34 10.31 -15.91
CA GLY A 155 -0.28 10.71 -16.85
C GLY A 155 1.13 10.25 -16.48
N ASN A 156 1.27 9.24 -15.61
CA ASN A 156 2.55 8.69 -15.16
C ASN A 156 2.73 7.21 -15.60
N PRO A 157 2.86 6.93 -16.91
CA PRO A 157 2.93 5.56 -17.44
C PRO A 157 4.17 4.80 -16.98
N ASP A 158 5.28 5.50 -16.68
CA ASP A 158 6.50 4.86 -16.16
C ASP A 158 6.28 4.31 -14.74
N LYS A 159 5.61 5.09 -13.88
CA LYS A 159 5.20 4.62 -12.54
C LYS A 159 4.20 3.46 -12.62
N ALA A 160 3.34 3.43 -13.64
CA ALA A 160 2.43 2.31 -13.86
C ALA A 160 3.18 1.01 -14.17
N LYS A 161 4.21 1.08 -15.03
CA LYS A 161 5.09 -0.07 -15.32
C LYS A 161 5.81 -0.53 -14.05
N ASP A 162 6.44 0.39 -13.33
CA ASP A 162 7.14 0.08 -12.06
C ASP A 162 6.22 -0.47 -10.98
N THR A 163 4.94 -0.12 -11.00
CA THR A 163 3.96 -0.72 -10.09
C THR A 163 3.75 -2.20 -10.40
N ILE A 164 3.67 -2.58 -11.68
CA ILE A 164 3.43 -3.96 -12.10
C ILE A 164 4.71 -4.80 -12.01
N THR A 165 5.82 -4.28 -12.53
CA THR A 165 7.08 -5.04 -12.68
C THR A 165 8.12 -4.74 -11.61
N GLY A 166 7.90 -3.70 -10.82
CA GLY A 166 8.90 -3.18 -9.89
C GLY A 166 8.79 -3.72 -8.47
N ILE A 167 9.74 -3.25 -7.69
CA ILE A 167 10.04 -3.58 -6.30
C ILE A 167 8.82 -3.47 -5.37
N MET A 168 7.90 -2.54 -5.65
CA MET A 168 6.66 -2.36 -4.87
C MET A 168 5.72 -3.58 -4.92
N THR A 169 5.70 -4.32 -6.02
CA THR A 169 4.91 -5.56 -6.11
C THR A 169 5.47 -6.66 -5.25
N VAL A 170 6.78 -6.80 -5.23
CA VAL A 170 7.49 -7.75 -4.38
C VAL A 170 7.22 -7.45 -2.90
N ALA A 171 7.33 -6.18 -2.48
CA ALA A 171 6.98 -5.75 -1.11
C ALA A 171 5.53 -6.10 -0.73
N ARG A 172 4.57 -5.83 -1.61
CA ARG A 172 3.14 -6.12 -1.36
C ARG A 172 2.89 -7.63 -1.28
N ILE A 173 3.55 -8.45 -2.09
CA ILE A 173 3.44 -9.92 -2.00
C ILE A 173 3.90 -10.40 -0.64
N PHE A 174 5.08 -9.98 -0.18
CA PHE A 174 5.62 -10.40 1.11
C PHE A 174 4.76 -9.93 2.28
N LYS A 175 4.30 -8.68 2.24
CA LYS A 175 3.34 -8.17 3.23
C LYS A 175 2.09 -9.04 3.29
N ASN A 176 1.45 -9.32 2.15
CA ASN A 176 0.24 -10.13 2.13
C ASN A 176 0.49 -11.59 2.56
N LEU A 177 1.64 -12.17 2.22
CA LEU A 177 2.02 -13.52 2.64
C LEU A 177 2.23 -13.61 4.15
N PHE A 178 2.82 -12.58 4.76
CA PHE A 178 3.02 -12.49 6.21
C PHE A 178 1.69 -12.30 6.97
N PHE A 179 0.81 -11.42 6.49
CA PHE A 179 -0.46 -11.14 7.16
C PHE A 179 -1.50 -12.23 6.95
N PHE A 180 -1.44 -12.95 5.82
CA PHE A 180 -2.42 -13.97 5.44
C PHE A 180 -2.73 -14.98 6.56
N PRO A 181 -1.74 -15.67 7.18
CA PRO A 181 -2.01 -16.67 8.21
C PRO A 181 -2.61 -16.04 9.47
N ILE A 182 -2.14 -14.84 9.84
CA ILE A 182 -2.60 -14.11 11.03
C ILE A 182 -4.07 -13.73 10.86
N GLU A 183 -4.42 -13.12 9.72
CA GLU A 183 -5.79 -12.72 9.41
C GLU A 183 -6.73 -13.94 9.33
N ALA A 184 -6.27 -15.06 8.74
CA ALA A 184 -7.06 -16.30 8.69
C ALA A 184 -7.36 -16.84 10.10
N VAL A 185 -6.40 -16.79 11.03
CA VAL A 185 -6.60 -17.16 12.43
C VAL A 185 -7.60 -16.24 13.11
N VAL A 186 -7.39 -14.92 13.01
CA VAL A 186 -8.26 -13.92 13.65
C VAL A 186 -9.70 -14.03 13.16
N ILE A 187 -9.92 -14.17 11.84
CA ILE A 187 -11.27 -14.35 11.28
C ILE A 187 -11.90 -15.65 11.75
N THR A 188 -11.14 -16.75 11.79
CA THR A 188 -11.67 -18.04 12.24
C THR A 188 -12.11 -17.99 13.71
N LEU A 189 -11.30 -17.38 14.58
CA LEU A 189 -11.63 -17.19 15.99
C LEU A 189 -12.86 -16.29 16.16
N PHE A 190 -12.92 -15.19 15.41
CA PHE A 190 -14.06 -14.28 15.40
C PHE A 190 -15.36 -14.99 14.97
N LEU A 191 -15.33 -15.72 13.85
CA LEU A 191 -16.47 -16.49 13.38
C LEU A 191 -16.85 -17.62 14.35
N LYS A 192 -15.88 -18.21 15.06
CA LYS A 192 -16.16 -19.25 16.06
C LYS A 192 -17.06 -18.73 17.18
N VAL A 193 -16.88 -17.47 17.56
CA VAL A 193 -17.73 -16.80 18.56
C VAL A 193 -19.08 -16.40 17.97
N LEU A 194 -19.12 -15.91 16.73
CA LEU A 194 -20.35 -15.35 16.15
C LEU A 194 -21.24 -16.33 15.40
N VAL A 195 -20.73 -17.47 14.92
CA VAL A 195 -21.54 -18.50 14.25
C VAL A 195 -22.68 -18.96 15.17
N PRO A 196 -22.46 -19.36 16.43
CA PRO A 196 -23.55 -19.75 17.34
C PRO A 196 -24.61 -18.66 17.52
N VAL A 197 -24.19 -17.40 17.62
CA VAL A 197 -25.09 -16.25 17.77
C VAL A 197 -25.92 -16.05 16.50
N SER A 198 -25.29 -16.07 15.33
CA SER A 198 -25.96 -15.93 14.04
C SER A 198 -26.93 -17.08 13.72
N THR A 199 -26.61 -18.30 14.16
CA THR A 199 -27.49 -19.47 14.02
C THR A 199 -28.70 -19.35 14.94
N ARG A 200 -28.51 -18.92 16.20
CA ARG A 200 -29.64 -18.62 17.13
C ARG A 200 -30.56 -17.54 16.57
N MET A 201 -29.99 -16.53 15.91
CA MET A 201 -30.75 -15.49 15.21
C MET A 201 -31.39 -15.97 13.89
N LYS A 202 -31.19 -17.23 13.47
CA LYS A 202 -31.66 -17.78 12.19
C LYS A 202 -31.18 -16.98 10.97
N LEU A 203 -29.95 -16.48 11.03
CA LEU A 203 -29.27 -15.79 9.93
C LEU A 203 -28.30 -16.72 9.19
N THR A 204 -27.82 -17.76 9.86
CA THR A 204 -27.00 -18.83 9.29
C THR A 204 -27.64 -20.19 9.53
N TYR A 205 -27.32 -21.16 8.69
CA TYR A 205 -28.02 -22.45 8.63
C TYR A 205 -27.19 -23.63 9.16
N SER A 206 -25.98 -23.38 9.66
CA SER A 206 -25.11 -24.43 10.20
C SER A 206 -24.22 -23.90 11.32
N SER A 207 -24.25 -24.57 12.46
CA SER A 207 -23.24 -24.47 13.50
C SER A 207 -22.05 -25.34 13.10
N GLY A 208 -21.11 -24.77 12.35
CA GLY A 208 -19.92 -25.46 11.87
C GLY A 208 -18.85 -25.65 12.95
N ASP A 209 -17.87 -26.50 12.64
CA ASP A 209 -16.69 -26.75 13.47
C ASP A 209 -15.53 -25.85 13.01
N LEU A 210 -15.30 -24.76 13.75
CA LEU A 210 -14.24 -23.77 13.51
C LEU A 210 -13.01 -24.06 14.38
N HIS A 211 -12.60 -25.33 14.42
CA HIS A 211 -11.35 -25.75 15.05
C HIS A 211 -10.26 -25.93 13.99
N PHE A 212 -9.02 -25.61 14.38
CA PHE A 212 -7.84 -25.87 13.56
C PHE A 212 -7.31 -27.28 13.85
N SER A 213 -7.07 -28.05 12.80
CA SER A 213 -6.29 -29.28 12.91
C SER A 213 -4.80 -28.96 13.14
N ALA A 214 -4.06 -29.89 13.76
CA ALA A 214 -2.62 -29.75 13.95
C ALA A 214 -1.87 -29.46 12.63
N LYS A 215 -2.28 -30.12 11.53
CA LYS A 215 -1.71 -29.89 10.19
C LYS A 215 -1.91 -28.45 9.72
N GLN A 216 -3.08 -27.86 9.97
CA GLN A 216 -3.37 -26.46 9.61
C GLN A 216 -2.56 -25.49 10.47
N ILE A 217 -2.42 -25.74 11.77
CA ILE A 217 -1.61 -24.91 12.65
C ILE A 217 -0.15 -24.93 12.17
N ILE A 218 0.42 -26.12 11.93
CA ILE A 218 1.78 -26.27 11.42
C ILE A 218 1.94 -25.52 10.10
N ALA A 219 1.00 -25.70 9.15
CA ALA A 219 1.04 -25.01 7.86
C ALA A 219 0.99 -23.48 8.01
N LEU A 220 0.12 -22.95 8.87
CA LEU A 220 0.00 -21.51 9.12
C LEU A 220 1.27 -20.96 9.78
N VAL A 221 1.85 -21.66 10.75
CA VAL A 221 3.11 -21.28 11.40
C VAL A 221 4.26 -21.27 10.39
N LEU A 222 4.38 -22.31 9.56
CA LEU A 222 5.39 -22.37 8.51
C LEU A 222 5.23 -21.21 7.52
N LEU A 223 4.00 -20.87 7.13
CA LEU A 223 3.74 -19.72 6.25
C LEU A 223 4.10 -18.39 6.89
N VAL A 224 3.89 -18.22 8.20
CA VAL A 224 4.37 -17.02 8.92
C VAL A 224 5.90 -16.97 8.89
N VAL A 225 6.59 -18.07 9.19
CA VAL A 225 8.06 -18.12 9.18
C VAL A 225 8.62 -17.81 7.79
N VAL A 226 8.03 -18.40 6.74
CA VAL A 226 8.40 -18.10 5.35
C VAL A 226 8.11 -16.63 5.01
N GLY A 227 6.97 -16.09 5.44
CA GLY A 227 6.61 -14.69 5.26
C GLY A 227 7.61 -13.74 5.93
N VAL A 228 7.99 -14.00 7.18
CA VAL A 228 9.01 -13.22 7.91
C VAL A 228 10.36 -13.31 7.23
N GLY A 229 10.84 -14.53 6.93
CA GLY A 229 12.14 -14.73 6.30
C GLY A 229 12.22 -14.04 4.93
N SER A 230 11.15 -14.10 4.14
CA SER A 230 11.10 -13.45 2.84
C SER A 230 11.03 -11.92 2.97
N ALA A 231 10.29 -11.41 3.95
CA ALA A 231 10.23 -9.97 4.22
C ALA A 231 11.59 -9.41 4.68
N ILE A 232 12.28 -10.11 5.58
CA ILE A 232 13.64 -9.74 6.01
C ILE A 232 14.58 -9.76 4.80
N GLY A 233 14.63 -10.86 4.04
CA GLY A 233 15.51 -10.96 2.88
C GLY A 233 15.26 -9.88 1.83
N TYR A 234 13.99 -9.54 1.60
CA TYR A 234 13.63 -8.43 0.71
C TYR A 234 14.06 -7.07 1.26
N LEU A 235 13.85 -6.81 2.54
CA LEU A 235 14.27 -5.55 3.17
C LEU A 235 15.80 -5.42 3.13
N THR A 236 16.55 -6.47 3.44
CA THR A 236 18.01 -6.47 3.30
C THR A 236 18.43 -6.12 1.86
N TYR A 237 17.88 -6.82 0.86
CA TYR A 237 18.14 -6.51 -0.55
C TYR A 237 17.79 -5.05 -0.93
N ARG A 238 16.67 -4.52 -0.43
CA ARG A 238 16.20 -3.17 -0.75
C ARG A 238 17.04 -2.08 -0.09
N TYR A 239 17.51 -2.30 1.13
CA TYR A 239 18.36 -1.35 1.85
C TYR A 239 19.77 -1.29 1.24
N GLU A 240 20.29 -2.42 0.74
CA GLU A 240 21.58 -2.47 0.04
C GLU A 240 21.50 -2.00 -1.42
N GLY A 241 20.41 -2.31 -2.11
CA GLY A 241 20.30 -2.13 -3.57
C GLY A 241 19.56 -0.87 -4.02
N THR A 242 18.94 -0.10 -3.14
CA THR A 242 18.19 1.11 -3.55
C THR A 242 18.34 2.24 -2.55
N SER A 243 18.72 3.40 -3.07
CA SER A 243 18.89 4.63 -2.28
C SER A 243 17.60 5.06 -1.58
N ARG A 244 17.73 5.49 -0.31
CA ARG A 244 16.65 6.14 0.45
C ARG A 244 16.19 7.45 -0.18
N SER A 245 17.09 8.17 -0.85
CA SER A 245 16.76 9.42 -1.55
C SER A 245 15.74 9.23 -2.68
N ALA A 246 15.57 7.99 -3.18
CA ALA A 246 14.55 7.66 -4.16
C ALA A 246 13.13 7.85 -3.61
N ASP A 247 12.92 7.61 -2.30
CA ASP A 247 11.62 7.68 -1.65
C ASP A 247 11.30 9.06 -1.06
N TYR A 248 12.23 10.03 -1.16
CA TYR A 248 12.03 11.37 -0.60
C TYR A 248 10.83 12.08 -1.26
N THR A 249 9.98 12.68 -0.43
CA THR A 249 8.99 13.65 -0.88
C THR A 249 9.68 14.93 -1.35
N ASP A 250 8.97 15.78 -2.09
CA ASP A 250 9.55 17.06 -2.53
C ASP A 250 9.99 17.94 -1.35
N ALA A 251 9.26 17.88 -0.22
CA ALA A 251 9.61 18.55 1.03
C ALA A 251 10.89 17.99 1.68
N GLN A 252 11.07 16.67 1.66
CA GLN A 252 12.31 16.04 2.16
C GLN A 252 13.50 16.31 1.23
N ARG A 253 13.28 16.36 -0.09
CA ARG A 253 14.34 16.69 -1.05
C ARG A 253 14.85 18.12 -0.86
N ILE A 254 13.95 19.09 -0.72
CA ILE A 254 14.34 20.49 -0.50
C ILE A 254 15.16 20.67 0.76
N GLU A 255 14.76 20.03 1.87
CA GLU A 255 15.48 20.10 3.14
C GLU A 255 16.85 19.42 3.02
N ALA A 256 16.89 18.18 2.55
CA ALA A 256 18.14 17.42 2.42
C ALA A 256 19.14 18.09 1.46
N ASN A 257 18.70 18.60 0.32
CA ASN A 257 19.58 19.27 -0.63
C ASN A 257 20.16 20.57 -0.05
N LYS A 258 19.37 21.35 0.70
CA LYS A 258 19.86 22.56 1.40
C LYS A 258 20.86 22.21 2.49
N GLU A 259 20.53 21.24 3.33
CA GLU A 259 21.40 20.75 4.40
C GLU A 259 22.74 20.27 3.84
N LYS A 260 22.72 19.43 2.79
CA LYS A 260 23.96 18.93 2.18
C LYS A 260 24.74 20.01 1.43
N THR A 261 24.07 21.06 0.94
CA THR A 261 24.79 22.22 0.39
C THR A 261 25.55 22.97 1.47
N GLN A 262 24.92 23.21 2.61
CA GLN A 262 25.59 23.86 3.74
C GLN A 262 26.77 23.02 4.23
N LEU A 263 26.59 21.70 4.35
CA LEU A 263 27.66 20.79 4.75
C LEU A 263 28.87 20.85 3.81
N VAL A 264 28.64 20.94 2.49
CA VAL A 264 29.72 21.08 1.51
C VAL A 264 30.43 22.43 1.66
N LEU A 265 29.68 23.53 1.81
CA LEU A 265 30.25 24.86 2.05
C LEU A 265 31.11 24.90 3.32
N ASP A 266 30.67 24.25 4.40
CA ASP A 266 31.40 24.25 5.67
C ASP A 266 32.70 23.41 5.62
N LYS A 267 32.84 22.53 4.62
CA LYS A 267 33.95 21.58 4.49
C LYS A 267 34.97 21.94 3.40
N THR A 268 34.63 22.84 2.48
CA THR A 268 35.55 23.24 1.41
C THR A 268 35.32 24.67 0.93
N ASP A 269 36.42 25.35 0.64
CA ASP A 269 36.44 26.71 0.07
C ASP A 269 36.55 26.68 -1.48
N GLU A 270 36.50 25.51 -2.12
CA GLU A 270 36.72 25.35 -3.58
C GLU A 270 35.80 26.19 -4.48
N TRP A 271 34.64 26.62 -3.97
CA TRP A 271 33.63 27.40 -4.70
C TRP A 271 33.29 28.72 -4.00
N GLU A 272 34.24 29.29 -3.26
CA GLU A 272 34.06 30.58 -2.61
C GLU A 272 33.70 31.67 -3.64
N GLY A 273 32.59 32.38 -3.40
CA GLY A 273 32.06 33.41 -4.31
C GLY A 273 31.08 32.91 -5.38
N GLU A 274 30.93 31.60 -5.56
CA GLU A 274 29.92 31.01 -6.45
C GLU A 274 28.68 30.59 -5.66
N THR A 275 27.50 30.63 -6.29
CA THR A 275 26.29 30.06 -5.68
C THR A 275 26.19 28.58 -6.04
N ILE A 276 26.43 27.70 -5.07
CA ILE A 276 26.33 26.26 -5.30
C ILE A 276 24.98 25.68 -4.85
N VAL A 277 24.58 24.61 -5.52
CA VAL A 277 23.42 23.77 -5.18
C VAL A 277 23.88 22.33 -5.18
N CYS A 278 23.69 21.65 -4.06
CA CYS A 278 23.96 20.22 -3.94
C CYS A 278 22.68 19.40 -4.11
N ILE A 279 22.76 18.36 -4.94
CA ILE A 279 21.65 17.41 -5.16
C ILE A 279 22.08 16.04 -4.64
N VAL A 280 21.29 15.45 -3.74
CA VAL A 280 21.52 14.10 -3.22
C VAL A 280 21.23 13.07 -4.31
N ASP A 281 22.28 12.44 -4.84
CA ASP A 281 22.17 11.39 -5.86
C ASP A 281 21.76 10.06 -5.23
N SER A 282 22.38 9.73 -4.10
CA SER A 282 22.05 8.52 -3.32
C SER A 282 22.36 8.68 -1.83
N ALA A 283 21.61 7.94 -1.03
CA ALA A 283 21.78 7.77 0.41
C ALA A 283 21.51 6.30 0.73
N PHE A 284 22.57 5.51 0.94
CA PHE A 284 22.48 4.08 1.24
C PHE A 284 22.74 3.85 2.72
N ARG A 285 21.86 3.07 3.35
CA ARG A 285 21.99 2.70 4.76
C ARG A 285 21.68 1.22 4.87
N PRO A 286 22.56 0.39 5.44
CA PRO A 286 22.23 -1.00 5.74
C PRO A 286 21.04 -1.09 6.71
N MET A 287 20.23 -2.15 6.62
CA MET A 287 18.99 -2.31 7.41
C MET A 287 19.18 -2.15 8.93
N PHE A 288 20.34 -2.53 9.46
CA PHE A 288 20.71 -2.42 10.87
C PHE A 288 21.95 -1.54 11.09
N GLY A 289 22.36 -0.77 10.08
CA GLY A 289 23.49 0.14 10.18
C GLY A 289 23.08 1.47 10.80
N GLU A 290 24.03 2.16 11.43
CA GLU A 290 23.87 3.53 11.95
C GLU A 290 24.49 4.57 11.00
N GLU A 291 25.23 4.09 10.01
CA GLU A 291 25.95 4.86 9.01
C GLU A 291 25.16 4.93 7.69
N THR A 292 25.13 6.11 7.09
CA THR A 292 24.54 6.35 5.77
C THR A 292 25.61 6.87 4.80
N ASP A 293 25.80 6.15 3.70
CA ASP A 293 26.68 6.54 2.62
C ASP A 293 25.93 7.46 1.65
N TYR A 294 26.38 8.71 1.60
CA TYR A 294 25.85 9.73 0.72
C TYR A 294 26.72 9.88 -0.54
N THR A 295 26.03 10.10 -1.66
CA THR A 295 26.63 10.65 -2.87
C THR A 295 25.86 11.89 -3.25
N VAL A 296 26.57 13.01 -3.37
CA VAL A 296 26.01 14.34 -3.59
C VAL A 296 26.68 14.97 -4.81
N SER A 297 25.87 15.39 -5.78
CA SER A 297 26.36 16.14 -6.93
C SER A 297 26.37 17.63 -6.61
N VAL A 298 27.50 18.29 -6.85
CA VAL A 298 27.66 19.74 -6.69
C VAL A 298 27.46 20.42 -8.02
N TYR A 299 26.59 21.42 -8.04
CA TYR A 299 26.30 22.25 -9.20
C TYR A 299 26.57 23.72 -8.88
N ILE A 300 27.13 24.45 -9.85
CA ILE A 300 27.14 25.91 -9.83
C ILE A 300 25.84 26.40 -10.45
N LEU A 301 25.16 27.31 -9.76
CA LEU A 301 23.94 27.97 -10.21
C LEU A 301 24.29 29.22 -11.02
N ASN A 302 23.74 29.31 -12.23
CA ASN A 302 23.78 30.56 -12.99
C ASN A 302 22.61 31.47 -12.56
N GLN A 303 22.92 32.49 -11.77
CA GLN A 303 21.92 33.42 -11.21
C GLN A 303 21.18 34.20 -12.30
N ASP A 304 21.87 34.64 -13.36
CA ASP A 304 21.25 35.42 -14.45
C ASP A 304 20.18 34.59 -15.19
N ILE A 305 20.47 33.31 -15.45
CA ILE A 305 19.51 32.39 -16.09
C ILE A 305 18.33 32.11 -15.15
N LEU A 306 18.58 31.95 -13.85
CA LEU A 306 17.53 31.75 -12.86
C LEU A 306 16.59 32.95 -12.81
N ASP A 307 17.12 34.17 -12.68
CA ASP A 307 16.32 35.39 -12.56
C ASP A 307 15.47 35.61 -13.83
N ALA A 308 16.05 35.35 -15.02
CA ALA A 308 15.31 35.39 -16.27
C ALA A 308 14.19 34.34 -16.35
N ALA A 309 14.43 33.13 -15.83
CA ALA A 309 13.42 32.07 -15.79
C ALA A 309 12.29 32.35 -14.80
N VAL A 310 12.61 32.91 -13.63
CA VAL A 310 11.65 33.33 -12.60
C VAL A 310 10.70 34.38 -13.16
N GLU A 311 11.23 35.44 -13.79
CA GLU A 311 10.39 36.50 -14.34
C GLU A 311 9.53 36.00 -15.51
N LYS A 312 10.07 35.12 -16.36
CA LYS A 312 9.33 34.51 -17.48
C LYS A 312 8.15 33.65 -17.02
N THR A 313 8.25 32.99 -15.88
CA THR A 313 7.27 32.00 -15.38
C THR A 313 6.41 32.50 -14.22
N LYS A 314 6.56 33.77 -13.84
CA LYS A 314 5.90 34.37 -12.67
C LYS A 314 4.38 34.24 -12.66
N ASN A 315 3.76 34.22 -13.84
CA ASN A 315 2.30 34.12 -14.02
C ASN A 315 1.84 32.69 -14.38
N ASP A 316 2.76 31.73 -14.46
CA ASP A 316 2.41 30.35 -14.75
C ASP A 316 1.74 29.70 -13.53
N LYS A 317 0.93 28.66 -13.78
CA LYS A 317 0.32 27.87 -12.70
C LYS A 317 1.35 27.23 -11.77
N THR A 318 2.56 26.98 -12.29
CA THR A 318 3.70 26.42 -11.55
C THR A 318 4.95 27.23 -11.88
N PRO A 319 5.22 28.33 -11.15
CA PRO A 319 6.36 29.19 -11.42
C PRO A 319 7.70 28.47 -11.21
N TYR A 320 8.68 28.80 -12.03
CA TYR A 320 10.07 28.37 -11.82
C TYR A 320 10.71 29.24 -10.75
N THR A 321 11.26 28.61 -9.71
CA THR A 321 11.84 29.29 -8.54
C THR A 321 13.05 28.53 -8.03
N MET A 322 13.80 29.14 -7.12
CA MET A 322 14.88 28.46 -6.39
C MET A 322 14.38 27.19 -5.68
N ASP A 323 13.15 27.19 -5.16
CA ASP A 323 12.54 26.00 -4.56
C ASP A 323 12.30 24.87 -5.57
N THR A 324 12.05 25.20 -6.83
CA THR A 324 11.94 24.21 -7.91
C THR A 324 13.24 23.44 -8.06
N ILE A 325 14.38 24.16 -8.01
CA ILE A 325 15.72 23.58 -8.07
C ILE A 325 16.00 22.72 -6.84
N TRP A 326 15.71 23.22 -5.64
CA TRP A 326 15.93 22.47 -4.42
C TRP A 326 15.14 21.16 -4.34
N LYS A 327 13.99 21.07 -5.02
CA LYS A 327 13.16 19.87 -5.06
C LYS A 327 13.67 18.81 -6.06
N TYR A 328 14.72 19.10 -6.82
CA TYR A 328 15.25 18.15 -7.78
C TYR A 328 15.72 16.85 -7.13
N SER A 329 15.33 15.74 -7.78
CA SER A 329 15.96 14.43 -7.59
C SER A 329 17.24 14.33 -8.42
N LYS A 330 17.99 13.23 -8.28
CA LYS A 330 19.16 12.90 -9.12
C LYS A 330 19.01 13.21 -10.62
N SER A 331 17.83 12.96 -11.20
CA SER A 331 17.59 13.20 -12.64
C SER A 331 17.10 14.62 -12.97
N GLY A 332 16.73 15.39 -11.96
CA GLY A 332 16.16 16.74 -12.09
C GLY A 332 17.05 17.69 -12.87
N PRO A 333 18.34 17.88 -12.50
CA PRO A 333 19.23 18.81 -13.20
C PRO A 333 19.40 18.49 -14.69
N SER A 334 19.36 17.21 -15.09
CA SER A 334 19.45 16.81 -16.50
C SER A 334 18.21 17.14 -17.33
N LYS A 335 17.09 17.42 -16.65
CA LYS A 335 15.79 17.77 -17.23
C LYS A 335 15.42 19.23 -16.95
N ASP A 336 16.36 20.02 -16.43
CA ASP A 336 16.13 21.43 -16.16
C ASP A 336 15.81 22.16 -17.49
N PRO A 337 14.61 22.75 -17.62
CA PRO A 337 14.18 23.39 -18.86
C PRO A 337 14.99 24.63 -19.23
N TYR A 338 15.68 25.25 -18.27
CA TYR A 338 16.45 26.50 -18.48
C TYR A 338 17.96 26.27 -18.42
N GLY A 339 18.41 25.10 -17.98
CA GLY A 339 19.84 24.80 -17.86
C GLY A 339 20.56 25.68 -16.84
N THR A 340 19.92 25.96 -15.70
CA THR A 340 20.42 26.82 -14.62
C THR A 340 21.60 26.22 -13.86
N LEU A 341 21.81 24.91 -13.97
CA LEU A 341 22.80 24.17 -13.18
C LEU A 341 23.92 23.59 -14.03
N THR A 342 25.17 23.84 -13.64
CA THR A 342 26.36 23.19 -14.23
C THR A 342 27.02 22.27 -13.21
N LYS A 343 27.07 20.95 -13.49
CA LYS A 343 27.69 19.98 -12.57
C LYS A 343 29.21 20.16 -12.54
N VAL A 344 29.76 20.44 -11.37
CA VAL A 344 31.20 20.69 -11.18
C VAL A 344 31.91 19.63 -10.35
N ALA A 345 31.22 18.94 -9.45
CA ALA A 345 31.84 17.89 -8.65
C ALA A 345 30.84 16.81 -8.22
N THR A 346 31.37 15.76 -7.62
CA THR A 346 30.61 14.76 -6.87
C THR A 346 31.34 14.52 -5.56
N VAL A 347 30.62 14.68 -4.46
CA VAL A 347 31.10 14.46 -3.10
C VAL A 347 30.50 13.14 -2.60
N THR A 348 31.33 12.30 -2.01
CA THR A 348 30.88 11.07 -1.32
C THR A 348 31.35 11.11 0.11
N PHE A 349 30.46 10.75 1.04
CA PHE A 349 30.79 10.69 2.46
C PHE A 349 29.86 9.75 3.22
N THR A 350 30.35 9.25 4.35
CA THR A 350 29.56 8.47 5.31
C THR A 350 29.21 9.34 6.51
N GLU A 351 27.93 9.34 6.89
CA GLU A 351 27.38 10.10 8.01
C GLU A 351 26.77 9.16 9.05
N VAL A 352 27.11 9.35 10.32
CA VAL A 352 26.51 8.65 11.47
C VAL A 352 25.23 9.36 11.87
N GLU A 353 24.06 8.72 11.77
CA GLU A 353 22.77 9.40 11.96
C GLU A 353 22.57 9.99 13.36
N ASP A 354 23.03 9.30 14.40
CA ASP A 354 22.76 9.70 15.79
C ASP A 354 23.62 10.89 16.23
N THR A 355 24.81 11.05 15.66
CA THR A 355 25.78 12.10 16.02
C THR A 355 25.94 13.18 14.96
N GLY A 356 25.54 12.92 13.71
CA GLY A 356 25.84 13.76 12.55
C GLY A 356 27.33 13.76 12.16
N GLU A 357 28.12 12.84 12.71
CA GLU A 357 29.55 12.75 12.45
C GLU A 357 29.82 12.27 11.02
N ILE A 358 30.80 12.89 10.35
CA ILE A 358 31.19 12.59 8.97
C ILE A 358 32.52 11.85 8.96
N LEU A 359 32.55 10.61 8.49
CA LEU A 359 33.68 9.68 8.65
C LEU A 359 34.58 9.52 7.41
N GLU A 360 34.09 9.71 6.18
CA GLU A 360 34.86 9.45 4.94
C GLU A 360 34.63 10.48 3.81
N TRP A 361 35.13 11.71 3.96
CA TRP A 361 34.90 12.77 2.97
C TRP A 361 35.78 12.67 1.71
N ASN A 362 35.17 12.57 0.54
CA ASN A 362 35.86 12.55 -0.75
C ASN A 362 35.19 13.48 -1.78
N ILE A 363 35.99 14.30 -2.47
CA ILE A 363 35.53 15.18 -3.54
C ILE A 363 36.16 14.74 -4.86
N LYS A 364 35.31 14.50 -5.86
CA LYS A 364 35.73 14.24 -7.25
C LYS A 364 35.28 15.38 -8.15
N VAL A 365 36.20 16.28 -8.45
CA VAL A 365 35.97 17.41 -9.35
C VAL A 365 35.81 16.92 -10.79
N LYS A 366 34.79 17.42 -11.49
CA LYS A 366 34.55 17.16 -12.89
C LYS A 366 35.33 18.21 -13.68
N GLN A 367 36.48 17.83 -14.25
CA GLN A 367 37.25 18.72 -15.13
C GLN A 367 36.34 19.23 -16.26
N PRO A 368 36.36 20.55 -16.57
CA PRO A 368 35.55 21.08 -17.65
C PRO A 368 35.96 20.38 -18.96
N GLN A 369 34.99 19.80 -19.68
CA GLN A 369 35.23 19.40 -21.05
C GLN A 369 35.59 20.67 -21.82
N ALA A 370 36.84 20.79 -22.25
CA ALA A 370 37.27 21.80 -23.20
C ALA A 370 36.33 21.72 -24.41
N LYS A 371 35.53 22.75 -24.62
CA LYS A 371 34.72 22.92 -25.82
C LYS A 371 35.60 23.22 -27.01
#